data_AF-A0A0E0KHH9-F1
#
_entry.id   AF-A0A0E0KHH9-F1
#
_cell.length_a   1.000
_cell.length_b   1.000
_cell.length_c   1.000
_cell.angle_alpha   90.00
_cell.angle_beta   90.00
_cell.angle_gamma   90.00
#
_symmetry.space_group_name_H-M   'P 1'
#
loop_
_entity.id
_entity.type
_entity.pdbx_description
1 polymer ?
#
loop_
_entity_poly.entity_id
_entity_poly.type
_entity_poly.pdbx_seq_one_letter_code
_entity_poly.pdbx_strand_id
1 'polypeptide(L)'
;MAAALFFLLPLILLAGGGQIVESSATQRSKLIMVDLLEYGSGAGTLAMRMDTIHAAGFANRSGHWHALRGNGHLFVDLGLSATRLPFSNSYVDLVGGVANLRGLPISMPFTNRAATVLSGYDPATAAAAAADGEAALKRALATFTVAIGEAQRLRPVMDTLLFGGLEARVTDEHLPYIEHWGAMWHELTRWRRSGGGVWGGPFTGELKERANIGSAEEALAVIGLAFRSHLLRGATMPDLSARSMGYSDGDL
;
A
#
# COMPACT_ATOMS: atom_id res chain seq x y z
N MET A 1 -2.34 22.82 -20.21
CA MET A 1 -2.40 22.59 -18.75
C MET A 1 -3.71 21.90 -18.43
N ALA A 2 -3.69 20.58 -18.22
CA ALA A 2 -4.72 19.76 -17.57
C ALA A 2 -4.22 18.32 -17.65
N ALA A 3 -3.47 17.88 -16.64
CA ALA A 3 -3.01 16.50 -16.48
C ALA A 3 -3.29 16.09 -15.03
N ALA A 4 -4.57 16.07 -14.69
CA ALA A 4 -5.14 15.42 -13.53
C ALA A 4 -6.33 14.62 -14.05
N LEU A 5 -6.69 13.54 -13.36
CA LEU A 5 -7.58 12.45 -13.79
C LEU A 5 -6.90 11.41 -14.68
N PHE A 6 -6.37 10.36 -14.05
CA PHE A 6 -6.51 8.95 -14.50
C PHE A 6 -5.91 7.93 -13.50
N PHE A 7 -5.38 8.38 -12.34
CA PHE A 7 -4.69 7.49 -11.38
C PHE A 7 -5.58 6.82 -10.31
N LEU A 8 -6.91 6.91 -10.40
CA LEU A 8 -7.85 6.35 -9.40
C LEU A 8 -8.92 5.42 -10.00
N LEU A 9 -8.51 4.55 -10.92
CA LEU A 9 -9.34 3.45 -11.42
C LEU A 9 -8.73 2.15 -10.88
N PRO A 10 -9.09 1.69 -9.66
CA PRO A 10 -10.46 1.51 -9.21
C PRO A 10 -10.67 1.89 -7.74
N LEU A 11 -11.11 3.14 -7.47
CA LEU A 11 -11.86 3.42 -6.22
C LEU A 11 -13.38 3.35 -6.43
N ILE A 12 -13.83 3.18 -7.69
CA ILE A 12 -15.20 3.54 -8.11
C ILE A 12 -16.18 2.34 -8.18
N LEU A 13 -15.76 1.10 -7.91
CA LEU A 13 -16.67 -0.07 -8.09
C LEU A 13 -17.21 -0.72 -6.82
N LEU A 14 -16.95 -0.16 -5.63
CA LEU A 14 -17.41 -0.75 -4.36
C LEU A 14 -18.03 0.24 -3.36
N ALA A 15 -18.88 1.17 -3.80
CA ALA A 15 -20.00 1.70 -2.99
C ALA A 15 -20.82 2.71 -3.80
N GLY A 16 -22.14 2.64 -3.71
CA GLY A 16 -23.06 3.52 -4.41
C GLY A 16 -22.90 5.00 -4.03
N GLY A 17 -23.12 5.85 -5.03
CA GLY A 17 -23.65 7.22 -4.92
C GLY A 17 -23.15 8.07 -3.75
N GLY A 18 -21.90 8.54 -3.83
CA GLY A 18 -21.38 9.59 -2.96
C GLY A 18 -20.57 10.59 -3.78
N GLN A 19 -20.79 11.89 -3.58
CA GLN A 19 -20.07 12.96 -4.26
C GLN A 19 -18.58 12.93 -3.89
N ILE A 20 -17.72 12.86 -4.90
CA ILE A 20 -16.27 13.04 -4.73
C ILE A 20 -16.03 14.50 -4.37
N VAL A 21 -15.62 14.76 -3.13
CA VAL A 21 -14.90 16.00 -2.82
C VAL A 21 -13.49 15.80 -3.37
N GLU A 22 -13.25 16.38 -4.54
CA GLU A 22 -11.91 16.58 -5.09
C GLU A 22 -11.15 17.49 -4.12
N SER A 23 -10.57 16.91 -3.06
CA SER A 23 -9.58 17.60 -2.26
C SER A 23 -8.37 17.77 -3.16
N SER A 24 -8.15 19.01 -3.59
CA SER A 24 -7.04 19.45 -4.42
C SER A 24 -5.75 18.76 -3.98
N ALA A 25 -5.30 17.76 -4.74
CA ALA A 25 -3.99 17.18 -4.61
C ALA A 25 -2.97 18.24 -5.04
N THR A 26 -2.72 19.23 -4.17
CA THR A 26 -1.62 20.16 -4.32
C THR A 26 -0.34 19.34 -4.37
N GLN A 27 0.43 19.60 -5.41
CA GLN A 27 1.60 18.93 -5.97
C GLN A 27 2.83 18.82 -5.04
N ARG A 28 2.64 18.80 -3.72
CA ARG A 28 3.67 18.66 -2.67
C ARG A 28 3.34 17.63 -1.59
N SER A 29 2.14 17.05 -1.56
CA SER A 29 1.80 16.06 -0.54
C SER A 29 2.59 14.76 -0.77
N LYS A 30 3.37 14.28 0.19
CA LYS A 30 3.98 12.93 0.16
C LYS A 30 2.96 11.83 0.49
N LEU A 31 1.71 12.22 0.76
CA LEU A 31 0.62 11.36 1.23
C LEU A 31 -0.59 11.41 0.31
N ILE A 32 -1.25 10.26 0.15
CA ILE A 32 -2.60 10.10 -0.39
C ILE A 32 -3.52 9.94 0.81
N MET A 33 -4.60 10.72 0.86
CA MET A 33 -5.60 10.66 1.92
C MET A 33 -6.80 9.88 1.40
N VAL A 34 -7.17 8.81 2.09
CA VAL A 34 -8.29 7.93 1.75
C VAL A 34 -9.35 8.07 2.83
N ASP A 35 -10.56 8.46 2.46
CA ASP A 35 -11.68 8.57 3.41
C ASP A 35 -12.16 7.17 3.79
N LEU A 36 -12.25 6.91 5.10
CA LEU A 36 -12.71 5.63 5.61
C LEU A 36 -14.24 5.46 5.50
N LEU A 37 -14.98 6.56 5.29
CA LEU A 37 -16.43 6.54 5.05
C LEU A 37 -16.79 5.72 3.80
N GLU A 38 -15.94 5.76 2.78
CA GLU A 38 -16.14 5.03 1.53
C GLU A 38 -16.09 3.51 1.74
N TYR A 39 -15.47 3.04 2.82
CA TYR A 39 -15.39 1.65 3.23
C TYR A 39 -16.44 1.30 4.29
N GLY A 40 -17.60 1.95 4.28
CA GLY A 40 -18.78 1.54 5.05
C GLY A 40 -18.64 1.60 6.58
N SER A 41 -17.58 2.20 7.10
CA SER A 41 -17.42 2.50 8.52
C SER A 41 -17.42 4.01 8.72
N GLY A 42 -17.91 4.46 9.88
CA GLY A 42 -17.95 5.88 10.21
C GLY A 42 -16.60 6.62 10.08
N ALA A 43 -16.68 7.95 10.21
CA ALA A 43 -15.64 8.93 9.89
C ALA A 43 -14.19 8.55 10.24
N GLY A 44 -13.24 9.02 9.44
CA GLY A 44 -11.80 8.88 9.65
C GLY A 44 -11.05 8.97 8.33
N THR A 45 -9.71 8.91 8.37
CA THR A 45 -8.89 9.03 7.16
C THR A 45 -7.68 8.13 7.25
N LEU A 46 -7.42 7.31 6.24
CA LEU A 46 -6.16 6.59 6.09
C LEU A 46 -5.19 7.46 5.27
N ALA A 47 -3.98 7.66 5.78
CA ALA A 47 -2.91 8.29 5.03
C ALA A 47 -1.98 7.21 4.47
N MET A 48 -1.79 7.21 3.15
CA MET A 48 -0.88 6.30 2.45
C MET A 48 0.27 7.09 1.84
N ARG A 49 1.48 6.54 1.84
CA ARG A 49 2.62 7.22 1.21
C ARG A 49 2.46 7.21 -0.32
N MET A 50 2.77 8.30 -1.00
CA MET A 50 2.72 8.33 -2.47
C MET A 50 3.81 7.49 -3.13
N ASP A 51 4.96 7.33 -2.48
CA ASP A 51 6.11 6.63 -3.04
C ASP A 51 5.93 5.11 -3.02
N THR A 52 5.45 4.58 -1.91
CA THR A 52 5.24 3.15 -1.72
C THR A 52 3.78 2.74 -1.85
N ILE A 53 2.80 3.63 -1.64
CA ILE A 53 1.39 3.26 -1.48
C ILE A 53 1.21 2.29 -0.29
N HIS A 54 2.04 2.45 0.75
CA HIS A 54 1.85 1.79 2.04
C HIS A 54 1.24 2.75 3.06
N ALA A 55 0.56 2.23 4.07
CA ALA A 55 0.02 3.05 5.15
C ALA A 55 1.16 3.85 5.83
N ALA A 56 0.92 5.16 6.00
CA ALA A 56 1.78 6.08 6.75
C ALA A 56 1.22 6.36 8.14
N GLY A 57 -0.11 6.36 8.27
CA GLY A 57 -0.85 6.59 9.49
C GLY A 57 -2.34 6.73 9.21
N PHE A 58 -3.12 7.15 10.20
CA PHE A 58 -4.56 7.38 10.04
C PHE A 58 -5.07 8.41 11.04
N ALA A 59 -6.19 9.06 10.72
CA ALA A 59 -7.01 9.81 11.64
C ALA A 59 -8.21 8.95 12.06
N ASN A 60 -8.47 8.88 13.36
CA ASN A 60 -9.70 8.29 13.88
C ASN A 60 -10.89 9.24 13.69
N ARG A 61 -12.10 8.84 14.13
CA ARG A 61 -13.33 9.63 13.96
C ARG A 61 -13.34 10.98 14.70
N SER A 62 -12.51 11.17 15.72
CA SER A 62 -12.36 12.44 16.42
C SER A 62 -11.33 13.36 15.77
N GLY A 63 -10.71 12.94 14.66
CA GLY A 63 -9.71 13.71 13.93
C GLY A 63 -8.31 13.66 14.52
N HIS A 64 -8.06 12.79 15.51
CA HIS A 64 -6.72 12.60 16.05
C HIS A 64 -5.89 11.74 15.11
N TRP A 65 -4.73 12.27 14.70
CA TRP A 65 -3.80 11.58 13.82
C TRP A 65 -2.88 10.64 14.58
N HIS A 66 -2.66 9.46 14.00
CA HIS A 66 -1.76 8.43 14.48
C HIS A 66 -0.78 8.07 13.37
N ALA A 67 0.51 8.32 13.57
CA ALA A 67 1.55 8.03 12.60
C ALA A 67 2.26 6.71 12.92
N LEU A 68 2.40 5.83 11.92
CA LEU A 68 3.23 4.64 12.04
C LEU A 68 4.70 5.04 12.31
N ARG A 69 5.44 4.19 13.04
CA ARG A 69 6.85 4.43 13.36
C ARG A 69 7.64 4.69 12.08
N GLY A 70 8.45 5.76 12.10
CA GLY A 70 9.21 6.24 10.94
C GLY A 70 8.48 7.28 10.08
N ASN A 71 7.14 7.34 10.10
CA ASN A 71 6.36 8.20 9.19
C ASN A 71 5.93 9.55 9.78
N GLY A 72 6.24 9.84 11.06
CA GLY A 72 5.80 11.08 11.73
C GLY A 72 6.19 12.37 11.00
N HIS A 73 7.36 12.40 10.34
CA HIS A 73 7.82 13.55 9.57
C HIS A 73 6.87 13.91 8.41
N LEU A 74 6.17 12.94 7.82
CA LEU A 74 5.21 13.16 6.73
C LEU A 74 3.97 13.95 7.20
N PHE A 75 3.61 13.85 8.48
CA PHE A 75 2.49 14.58 9.08
C PHE A 75 2.91 15.99 9.50
N VAL A 76 4.13 16.14 10.03
CA VAL A 76 4.72 17.44 10.38
C VAL A 76 4.85 18.32 9.13
N ASP A 77 5.29 17.76 7.99
CA ASP A 77 5.37 18.47 6.70
C ASP A 77 4.00 19.05 6.25
N LEU A 78 2.89 18.48 6.72
CA LEU A 78 1.53 18.94 6.44
C LEU A 78 0.94 19.83 7.55
N GLY A 79 1.71 20.16 8.60
CA GLY A 79 1.23 20.90 9.76
C GLY A 79 0.27 20.10 10.66
N LEU A 80 0.27 18.77 10.56
CA LEU A 80 -0.58 17.89 11.36
C LEU A 80 0.17 17.38 12.59
N SER A 81 -0.46 17.47 13.75
CA SER A 81 0.02 16.85 14.99
C SER A 81 -0.42 15.39 15.04
N ALA A 82 0.52 14.45 14.92
CA ALA A 82 0.25 13.02 14.93
C ALA A 82 0.94 12.32 16.10
N THR A 83 0.19 11.49 16.82
CA THR A 83 0.71 10.60 17.87
C THR A 83 1.45 9.44 17.22
N ARG A 84 2.70 9.19 17.64
CA ARG A 84 3.51 8.10 17.09
C ARG A 84 3.06 6.75 17.66
N LEU A 85 2.78 5.79 16.77
CA LEU A 85 2.58 4.39 17.10
C LEU A 85 3.93 3.67 17.28
N PRO A 86 4.00 2.63 18.15
CA PRO A 86 5.26 1.97 18.48
C PRO A 86 5.77 1.00 17.41
N PHE A 87 4.99 0.75 16.36
CA PHE A 87 5.29 -0.19 15.27
C PHE A 87 5.29 0.51 13.91
N SER A 88 6.05 -0.05 12.95
CA SER A 88 6.15 0.47 11.58
C SER A 88 5.07 -0.12 10.66
N ASN A 89 5.11 0.22 9.38
CA ASN A 89 4.22 -0.28 8.35
C ASN A 89 4.71 -1.57 7.67
N SER A 90 5.79 -2.18 8.15
CA SER A 90 6.28 -3.45 7.62
C SER A 90 5.31 -4.60 7.99
N TYR A 91 5.21 -5.60 7.11
CA TYR A 91 4.39 -6.78 7.42
C TYR A 91 4.92 -7.59 8.61
N VAL A 92 6.22 -7.51 8.90
CA VAL A 92 6.83 -8.07 10.12
C VAL A 92 6.22 -7.42 11.37
N ASP A 93 6.18 -6.09 11.41
CA ASP A 93 5.63 -5.36 12.56
C ASP A 93 4.10 -5.47 12.67
N LEU A 94 3.40 -5.52 11.54
CA LEU A 94 1.93 -5.54 11.50
C LEU A 94 1.37 -6.94 11.77
N VAL A 95 1.90 -7.97 11.12
CA VAL A 95 1.33 -9.32 11.15
C VAL A 95 2.35 -10.43 11.34
N GLY A 96 3.61 -10.11 11.65
CA GLY A 96 4.67 -11.11 11.85
C GLY A 96 5.29 -11.64 10.56
N GLY A 97 5.04 -11.00 9.41
CA GLY A 97 5.67 -11.30 8.12
C GLY A 97 4.67 -11.49 6.98
N VAL A 98 5.19 -11.46 5.74
CA VAL A 98 4.40 -11.61 4.50
C VAL A 98 3.61 -12.93 4.48
N ALA A 99 4.18 -14.00 5.04
CA ALA A 99 3.51 -15.29 5.20
C ALA A 99 2.13 -15.16 5.86
N ASN A 100 1.97 -14.29 6.86
CA ASN A 100 0.72 -14.18 7.61
C ASN A 100 -0.39 -13.42 6.85
N LEU A 101 -0.10 -12.88 5.66
CA LEU A 101 -1.11 -12.22 4.83
C LEU A 101 -2.17 -13.20 4.30
N ARG A 102 -1.87 -14.49 4.14
CA ARG A 102 -2.86 -15.53 3.78
C ARG A 102 -4.05 -15.57 4.76
N GLY A 103 -3.80 -15.20 6.01
CA GLY A 103 -4.81 -15.14 7.07
C GLY A 103 -5.67 -13.87 7.04
N LEU A 104 -5.32 -12.87 6.21
CA LEU A 104 -6.04 -11.60 6.12
C LEU A 104 -7.03 -11.64 4.95
N PRO A 105 -8.34 -11.57 5.24
CA PRO A 105 -9.31 -11.26 4.20
C PRO A 105 -9.15 -9.79 3.78
N ILE A 106 -9.16 -9.56 2.47
CA ILE A 106 -8.88 -8.25 1.87
C ILE A 106 -10.08 -7.65 1.13
N SER A 107 -11.18 -8.39 0.99
CA SER A 107 -12.42 -7.90 0.38
C SER A 107 -13.47 -7.50 1.41
N MET A 108 -14.56 -6.90 0.91
CA MET A 108 -15.77 -6.64 1.70
C MET A 108 -16.34 -7.95 2.25
N PRO A 109 -16.78 -8.01 3.52
CA PRO A 109 -16.98 -6.90 4.45
C PRO A 109 -15.77 -6.60 5.37
N PHE A 110 -14.62 -7.22 5.14
CA PHE A 110 -13.48 -7.14 6.06
C PHE A 110 -12.74 -5.81 6.01
N THR A 111 -12.70 -5.18 4.84
CA THR A 111 -12.28 -3.77 4.71
C THR A 111 -13.17 -2.84 5.54
N ASN A 112 -14.49 -3.06 5.64
CA ASN A 112 -15.37 -2.26 6.52
C ASN A 112 -15.07 -2.47 8.01
N ARG A 113 -14.76 -3.71 8.40
CA ARG A 113 -14.36 -4.01 9.78
C ARG A 113 -13.02 -3.34 10.11
N ALA A 114 -12.05 -3.41 9.20
CA ALA A 114 -10.78 -2.72 9.33
C ALA A 114 -10.98 -1.20 9.44
N ALA A 115 -11.82 -0.61 8.60
CA ALA A 115 -12.18 0.79 8.63
C ALA A 115 -12.79 1.18 10.00
N THR A 116 -13.68 0.33 10.54
CA THR A 116 -14.30 0.52 11.85
C THR A 116 -13.27 0.53 12.98
N VAL A 117 -12.27 -0.37 12.91
CA VAL A 117 -11.17 -0.42 13.89
C VAL A 117 -10.34 0.86 13.85
N LEU A 118 -9.98 1.36 12.66
CA LEU A 118 -9.21 2.61 12.53
C LEU A 118 -10.04 3.82 12.99
N SER A 119 -11.29 3.91 12.55
CA SER A 119 -12.23 4.98 12.91
C SER A 119 -12.48 5.04 14.42
N GLY A 120 -12.62 3.90 15.09
CA GLY A 120 -12.91 3.80 16.51
C GLY A 120 -11.69 3.77 17.42
N TYR A 121 -10.47 3.87 16.87
CA TYR A 121 -9.25 3.73 17.66
C TYR A 121 -9.15 4.85 18.71
N ASP A 122 -8.98 4.44 19.96
CA ASP A 122 -8.65 5.29 21.09
C ASP A 122 -7.43 4.70 21.82
N PRO A 123 -6.31 5.43 21.94
CA PRO A 123 -5.11 4.95 22.62
C PRO A 123 -5.34 4.49 24.06
N ALA A 124 -6.23 5.15 24.81
CA ALA A 124 -6.50 4.80 26.20
C ALA A 124 -7.20 3.44 26.30
N THR A 125 -8.22 3.24 25.48
CA THR A 125 -8.93 1.96 25.36
C THR A 125 -8.04 0.85 24.79
N ALA A 126 -7.20 1.16 23.80
CA ALA A 126 -6.28 0.18 23.22
C ALA A 126 -5.21 -0.30 24.21
N ALA A 127 -4.68 0.61 25.05
CA ALA A 127 -3.78 0.25 26.14
C ALA A 127 -4.46 -0.63 27.20
N ALA A 128 -5.73 -0.35 27.52
CA ALA A 128 -6.52 -1.14 28.46
C ALA A 128 -6.91 -2.53 27.91
N ALA A 129 -7.15 -2.64 26.60
CA ALA A 129 -7.49 -3.88 25.90
C ALA A 129 -6.27 -4.80 25.63
N ALA A 130 -5.08 -4.40 26.07
CA ALA A 130 -3.83 -5.16 25.95
C ALA A 130 -3.55 -5.65 24.50
N ALA A 131 -2.98 -6.86 24.36
CA ALA A 131 -2.49 -7.41 23.09
C ALA A 131 -3.57 -7.49 21.99
N ASP A 132 -4.84 -7.65 22.35
CA ASP A 132 -5.93 -7.83 21.38
C ASP A 132 -6.28 -6.54 20.65
N GLY A 133 -6.24 -5.39 21.33
CA GLY A 133 -6.50 -4.08 20.74
C GLY A 133 -5.42 -3.65 19.74
N GLU A 134 -4.16 -3.79 20.11
CA GLU A 134 -3.04 -3.52 19.21
C GLU A 134 -3.02 -4.49 18.02
N ALA A 135 -3.26 -5.79 18.26
CA ALA A 135 -3.33 -6.79 17.19
C ALA A 135 -4.46 -6.49 16.19
N ALA A 136 -5.63 -6.08 16.66
CA ALA A 136 -6.74 -5.67 15.79
C ALA A 136 -6.36 -4.45 14.92
N LEU A 137 -5.74 -3.44 15.52
CA LEU A 137 -5.26 -2.26 14.80
C LEU A 137 -4.23 -2.63 13.72
N LYS A 138 -3.23 -3.43 14.09
CA LYS A 138 -2.19 -3.86 13.15
C LYS A 138 -2.75 -4.67 11.98
N ARG A 139 -3.68 -5.60 12.25
CA ARG A 139 -4.39 -6.35 11.19
C ARG A 139 -5.20 -5.43 10.28
N ALA A 140 -5.89 -4.43 10.84
CA ALA A 140 -6.66 -3.46 10.04
C ALA A 140 -5.74 -2.66 9.08
N LEU A 141 -4.59 -2.19 9.58
CA LEU A 141 -3.59 -1.51 8.75
C LEU A 141 -3.00 -2.42 7.67
N ALA A 142 -2.73 -3.69 8.00
CA ALA A 142 -2.27 -4.67 7.02
C ALA A 142 -3.32 -4.95 5.94
N THR A 143 -4.59 -5.13 6.32
CA THR A 143 -5.72 -5.32 5.38
C THR A 143 -5.79 -4.17 4.38
N PHE A 144 -5.74 -2.91 4.83
CA PHE A 144 -5.76 -1.76 3.92
C PHE A 144 -4.49 -1.62 3.06
N THR A 145 -3.33 -1.92 3.64
CA THR A 145 -2.08 -1.90 2.88
C THR A 145 -2.11 -2.91 1.73
N VAL A 146 -2.72 -4.09 1.92
CA VAL A 146 -2.91 -5.06 0.84
C VAL A 146 -4.01 -4.64 -0.12
N ALA A 147 -5.20 -4.33 0.40
CA ALA A 147 -6.40 -4.05 -0.42
C ALA A 147 -6.25 -2.78 -1.28
N ILE A 148 -5.48 -1.79 -0.82
CA ILE A 148 -5.22 -0.58 -1.59
C ILE A 148 -3.82 -0.65 -2.20
N GLY A 149 -2.78 -0.75 -1.38
CA GLY A 149 -1.39 -0.66 -1.83
C GLY A 149 -0.97 -1.79 -2.76
N GLU A 150 -1.04 -3.03 -2.26
CA GLU A 150 -0.60 -4.18 -3.05
C GLU A 150 -1.50 -4.45 -4.26
N ALA A 151 -2.81 -4.15 -4.16
CA ALA A 151 -3.71 -4.21 -5.31
C ALA A 151 -3.29 -3.23 -6.43
N GLN A 152 -2.85 -2.01 -6.10
CA GLN A 152 -2.34 -1.08 -7.12
C GLN A 152 -1.02 -1.54 -7.74
N ARG A 153 -0.14 -2.15 -6.93
CA ARG A 153 1.18 -2.62 -7.36
C ARG A 153 1.12 -3.90 -8.19
N LEU A 154 0.25 -4.83 -7.82
CA LEU A 154 0.25 -6.21 -8.31
C LEU A 154 -1.12 -6.58 -8.89
N ARG A 155 -1.13 -6.92 -10.18
CA ARG A 155 -2.34 -7.37 -10.87
C ARG A 155 -2.98 -8.60 -10.22
N PRO A 156 -2.25 -9.66 -9.81
CA PRO A 156 -2.88 -10.82 -9.17
C PRO A 156 -3.62 -10.47 -7.87
N VAL A 157 -3.10 -9.50 -7.10
CA VAL A 157 -3.77 -9.02 -5.88
C VAL A 157 -5.03 -8.21 -6.23
N MET A 158 -4.96 -7.36 -7.26
CA MET A 158 -6.14 -6.65 -7.78
C MET A 158 -7.22 -7.61 -8.26
N ASP A 159 -6.85 -8.63 -9.04
CA ASP A 159 -7.80 -9.62 -9.57
C ASP A 159 -8.46 -10.40 -8.43
N THR A 160 -7.69 -10.75 -7.40
CA THR A 160 -8.21 -11.36 -6.18
C THR A 160 -9.22 -10.47 -5.47
N LEU A 161 -8.91 -9.18 -5.35
CA LEU A 161 -9.81 -8.22 -4.71
C LEU A 161 -11.13 -8.05 -5.48
N LEU A 162 -11.06 -7.99 -6.81
CA LEU A 162 -12.21 -7.74 -7.68
C LEU A 162 -13.06 -8.98 -7.93
N PHE A 163 -12.45 -10.16 -8.04
CA PHE A 163 -13.10 -11.37 -8.52
C PHE A 163 -13.09 -12.53 -7.51
N GLY A 164 -12.39 -12.40 -6.37
CA GLY A 164 -12.27 -13.45 -5.34
C GLY A 164 -13.44 -13.57 -4.37
N GLY A 165 -14.46 -12.72 -4.46
CA GLY A 165 -15.65 -12.77 -3.62
C GLY A 165 -15.48 -12.23 -2.18
N LEU A 166 -16.43 -12.55 -1.29
CA LEU A 166 -16.62 -11.90 0.03
C LEU A 166 -15.58 -12.25 1.11
N GLU A 167 -14.67 -13.19 0.84
CA GLU A 167 -13.58 -13.55 1.75
C GLU A 167 -12.25 -13.72 1.01
N ALA A 168 -12.08 -12.94 -0.06
CA ALA A 168 -10.87 -12.99 -0.88
C ALA A 168 -9.63 -12.74 -0.01
N ARG A 169 -8.59 -13.54 -0.26
CA ARG A 169 -7.33 -13.55 0.47
C ARG A 169 -6.20 -13.64 -0.54
N VAL A 170 -5.05 -13.07 -0.19
CA VAL A 170 -3.84 -13.35 -0.97
C VAL A 170 -3.50 -14.84 -0.87
N THR A 171 -3.07 -15.41 -1.99
CA THR A 171 -2.64 -16.81 -2.09
C THR A 171 -1.12 -16.90 -1.94
N ASP A 172 -0.60 -18.10 -1.76
CA ASP A 172 0.84 -18.32 -1.67
C ASP A 172 1.58 -17.88 -2.95
N GLU A 173 0.91 -17.89 -4.11
CA GLU A 173 1.46 -17.37 -5.36
C GLU A 173 1.75 -15.85 -5.29
N HIS A 174 0.94 -15.09 -4.57
CA HIS A 174 1.11 -13.63 -4.50
C HIS A 174 2.25 -13.22 -3.56
N LEU A 175 2.57 -14.06 -2.57
CA LEU A 175 3.48 -13.69 -1.49
C LEU A 175 4.89 -13.33 -1.97
N PRO A 176 5.53 -14.11 -2.87
CA PRO A 176 6.83 -13.72 -3.42
C PRO A 176 6.79 -12.40 -4.19
N TYR A 177 5.69 -12.09 -4.88
CA TYR A 177 5.57 -10.82 -5.60
C TYR A 177 5.48 -9.62 -4.64
N ILE A 178 4.77 -9.78 -3.52
CA ILE A 178 4.68 -8.76 -2.46
C ILE A 178 6.04 -8.57 -1.79
N GLU A 179 6.71 -9.68 -1.44
CA GLU A 179 8.01 -9.66 -0.76
C GLU A 179 9.11 -9.05 -1.64
N HIS A 180 9.15 -9.40 -2.91
CA HIS A 180 10.21 -8.99 -3.85
C HIS A 180 9.79 -7.83 -4.77
N TRP A 181 8.76 -7.04 -4.40
CA TRP A 181 8.31 -5.88 -5.17
C TRP A 181 9.47 -4.91 -5.52
N GLY A 182 10.33 -4.61 -4.54
CA GLY A 182 11.46 -3.69 -4.73
C GLY A 182 12.47 -4.18 -5.78
N ALA A 183 12.86 -5.46 -5.69
CA ALA A 183 13.72 -6.12 -6.65
C ALA A 183 13.11 -6.12 -8.07
N MET A 184 11.81 -6.46 -8.16
CA MET A 184 11.09 -6.48 -9.44
C MET A 184 11.02 -5.09 -10.07
N TRP A 185 10.69 -4.06 -9.28
CA TRP A 185 10.61 -2.68 -9.75
C TRP A 185 11.98 -2.14 -10.17
N HIS A 186 13.04 -2.49 -9.44
CA HIS A 186 14.42 -2.14 -9.80
C HIS A 186 14.82 -2.71 -11.16
N GLU A 187 14.63 -4.02 -11.37
CA GLU A 187 15.02 -4.68 -12.62
C GLU A 187 14.21 -4.19 -13.81
N LEU A 188 12.91 -3.96 -13.64
CA LEU A 188 12.07 -3.36 -14.67
C LEU A 188 12.51 -1.95 -15.04
N THR A 189 12.87 -1.13 -14.05
CA THR A 189 13.39 0.22 -14.28
C THR A 189 14.71 0.17 -15.04
N ARG A 190 15.61 -0.75 -14.68
CA ARG A 190 16.90 -0.96 -15.35
C ARG A 190 16.71 -1.44 -16.80
N TRP A 191 15.90 -2.46 -17.01
CA TRP A 191 15.55 -3.01 -18.33
C TRP A 191 14.94 -1.92 -19.24
N ARG A 192 14.05 -1.10 -18.69
CA ARG A 192 13.46 0.00 -19.45
C ARG A 192 14.48 1.09 -19.79
N ARG A 193 15.40 1.43 -18.87
CA ARG A 193 16.49 2.40 -19.12
C ARG A 193 17.48 1.91 -20.18
N SER A 194 17.64 0.60 -20.35
CA SER A 194 18.48 0.02 -21.42
C SER A 194 17.76 -0.07 -22.78
N GLY A 195 16.56 0.50 -22.91
CA GLY A 195 15.79 0.48 -24.15
C GLY A 195 15.02 -0.83 -24.36
N GLY A 196 14.73 -1.58 -23.28
CA GLY A 196 14.10 -2.89 -23.38
C GLY A 196 15.06 -4.00 -23.78
N GLY A 197 16.35 -3.86 -23.40
CA GLY A 197 17.39 -4.82 -23.71
C GLY A 197 17.30 -6.11 -22.88
N VAL A 198 18.45 -6.67 -22.50
CA VAL A 198 18.51 -7.96 -21.81
C VAL A 198 18.06 -7.85 -20.35
N TRP A 199 17.15 -8.74 -19.94
CA TRP A 199 16.85 -9.01 -18.53
C TRP A 199 18.01 -9.76 -17.89
N GLY A 200 18.68 -9.15 -16.91
CA GLY A 200 19.89 -9.72 -16.30
C GLY A 200 20.62 -8.72 -15.41
N GLY A 201 19.98 -8.28 -14.34
CA GLY A 201 20.57 -7.40 -13.33
C GLY A 201 20.79 -8.09 -12.00
N PRO A 202 21.19 -7.34 -10.96
CA PRO A 202 21.58 -7.90 -9.67
C PRO A 202 20.52 -8.80 -9.02
N PHE A 203 19.23 -8.53 -9.24
CA PHE A 203 18.14 -9.28 -8.59
C PHE A 203 17.49 -10.34 -9.46
N THR A 204 17.88 -10.51 -10.73
CA THR A 204 17.18 -11.44 -11.63
C THR A 204 17.32 -12.91 -11.22
N GLY A 205 18.43 -13.27 -10.55
CA GLY A 205 18.61 -14.61 -9.99
C GLY A 205 17.62 -14.89 -8.85
N GLU A 206 17.53 -13.96 -7.90
CA GLU A 206 16.60 -14.02 -6.78
C GLU A 206 15.14 -14.02 -7.24
N LEU A 207 14.78 -13.14 -8.19
CA LEU A 207 13.43 -13.08 -8.76
C LEU A 207 13.05 -14.39 -9.46
N LYS A 208 13.98 -15.03 -10.16
CA LYS A 208 13.75 -16.32 -10.79
C LYS A 208 13.56 -17.42 -9.75
N GLU A 209 14.40 -17.46 -8.72
CA GLU A 209 14.37 -18.51 -7.70
C GLU A 209 13.16 -18.38 -6.77
N ARG A 210 12.86 -17.17 -6.29
CA ARG A 210 11.88 -16.93 -5.23
C ARG A 210 10.50 -16.56 -5.75
N ALA A 211 10.43 -15.85 -6.87
CA ALA A 211 9.17 -15.36 -7.45
C ALA A 211 8.84 -15.96 -8.82
N ASN A 212 9.66 -16.88 -9.35
CA ASN A 212 9.49 -17.47 -10.68
C ASN A 212 9.38 -16.42 -11.81
N ILE A 213 10.12 -15.31 -11.69
CA ILE A 213 10.22 -14.25 -12.69
C ILE A 213 11.59 -14.33 -13.38
N GLY A 214 11.62 -14.92 -14.57
CA GLY A 214 12.81 -15.10 -15.39
C GLY A 214 13.01 -14.04 -16.47
N SER A 215 12.03 -13.16 -16.70
CA SER A 215 12.02 -12.19 -17.80
C SER A 215 11.30 -10.88 -17.44
N ALA A 216 11.52 -9.85 -18.27
CA ALA A 216 10.80 -8.58 -18.14
C ALA A 216 9.32 -8.74 -18.46
N GLU A 217 8.98 -9.61 -19.42
CA GLU A 217 7.63 -9.93 -19.84
C GLU A 217 6.82 -10.54 -18.69
N GLU A 218 7.39 -11.51 -17.98
CA GLU A 218 6.78 -12.11 -16.78
C GLU A 218 6.60 -11.08 -15.67
N ALA A 219 7.62 -10.25 -15.40
CA ALA A 219 7.50 -9.17 -14.42
C ALA A 219 6.35 -8.20 -14.80
N LEU A 220 6.29 -7.73 -16.05
CA LEU A 220 5.23 -6.85 -16.55
C LEU A 220 3.83 -7.48 -16.53
N ALA A 221 3.73 -8.81 -16.58
CA ALA A 221 2.47 -9.52 -16.46
C ALA A 221 1.90 -9.39 -15.03
N VAL A 222 2.79 -9.39 -14.03
CA VAL A 222 2.45 -9.28 -12.60
C VAL A 222 2.23 -7.82 -12.17
N ILE A 223 2.96 -6.86 -12.73
CA ILE A 223 2.81 -5.44 -12.36
C ILE A 223 1.40 -4.91 -12.69
N GLY A 224 0.85 -4.17 -11.72
CA GLY A 224 -0.42 -3.46 -11.80
C GLY A 224 -0.41 -2.38 -12.87
N LEU A 225 -1.59 -2.11 -13.44
CA LEU A 225 -1.73 -1.29 -14.66
C LEU A 225 -1.17 0.14 -14.49
N ALA A 226 -1.37 0.76 -13.32
CA ALA A 226 -0.90 2.11 -13.04
C ALA A 226 0.64 2.19 -13.10
N PHE A 227 1.33 1.29 -12.40
CA PHE A 227 2.80 1.20 -12.40
C PHE A 227 3.35 0.79 -13.75
N ARG A 228 2.69 -0.15 -14.45
CA ARG A 228 3.07 -0.57 -15.80
C ARG A 228 2.98 0.59 -16.79
N SER A 229 1.86 1.31 -16.80
CA SER A 229 1.64 2.49 -17.65
C SER A 229 2.70 3.56 -17.36
N HIS A 230 2.98 3.81 -16.09
CA HIS A 230 4.00 4.75 -15.66
C HIS A 230 5.40 4.38 -16.17
N LEU A 231 5.82 3.13 -15.94
CA LEU A 231 7.12 2.60 -16.36
C LEU A 231 7.32 2.76 -17.87
N LEU A 232 6.30 2.46 -18.67
CA LEU A 232 6.37 2.45 -20.13
C LEU A 232 6.24 3.85 -20.76
N ARG A 233 5.49 4.77 -20.14
CA ARG A 233 5.27 6.13 -20.68
C ARG A 233 6.40 7.11 -20.37
N GLY A 234 7.29 6.78 -19.44
CA GLY A 234 8.41 7.65 -19.09
C GLY A 234 8.06 8.92 -18.32
N ALA A 235 6.89 8.94 -17.70
CA ALA A 235 6.61 9.93 -16.67
C ALA A 235 7.61 9.75 -15.51
N THR A 236 8.03 10.85 -14.89
CA THR A 236 8.81 10.84 -13.64
C THR A 236 7.87 10.57 -12.47
N MET A 237 8.04 9.44 -11.77
CA MET A 237 7.56 9.30 -10.38
C MET A 237 8.46 10.15 -9.47
N PRO A 238 7.97 10.56 -8.29
CA PRO A 238 8.86 10.95 -7.19
C PRO A 238 9.94 9.87 -7.04
N ASP A 239 11.18 10.26 -6.76
CA ASP A 239 12.29 9.32 -6.62
C ASP A 239 11.89 8.13 -5.73
N LEU A 240 11.89 6.93 -6.32
CA LEU A 240 11.57 5.64 -5.70
C LEU A 240 12.82 4.78 -5.49
N SER A 241 14.02 5.38 -5.53
CA SER A 241 15.24 4.65 -5.25
C SER A 241 15.22 4.03 -3.83
N ALA A 242 15.94 2.94 -3.61
CA ALA A 242 16.15 2.37 -2.27
C ALA A 242 16.56 3.46 -1.25
N ARG A 243 17.36 4.42 -1.72
CA ARG A 243 17.82 5.59 -0.98
C ARG A 243 16.70 6.58 -0.59
N SER A 244 15.72 6.81 -1.46
CA SER A 244 14.54 7.64 -1.16
C SER A 244 13.47 6.88 -0.37
N MET A 245 13.45 5.54 -0.48
CA MET A 245 12.60 4.63 0.30
C MET A 245 13.14 4.35 1.71
N GLY A 246 14.35 4.84 2.05
CA GLY A 246 14.95 4.68 3.37
C GLY A 246 15.62 3.34 3.63
N TYR A 247 15.90 2.56 2.58
CA TYR A 247 16.75 1.37 2.65
C TYR A 247 18.22 1.80 2.55
N SER A 248 19.03 1.38 3.51
CA SER A 248 20.49 1.50 3.44
C SER A 248 21.03 0.53 2.40
N ASP A 249 22.14 0.86 1.76
CA ASP A 249 22.86 -0.03 0.82
C ASP A 249 23.31 -1.38 1.44
N GLY A 250 23.07 -1.60 2.73
CA GLY A 250 23.39 -2.83 3.47
C GLY A 250 22.19 -3.69 3.87
N ASP A 251 20.96 -3.33 3.49
CA ASP A 251 19.74 -4.09 3.81
C ASP A 251 19.17 -4.88 2.60
N LEU A 252 19.99 -5.09 1.57
CA LEU A 252 19.71 -5.93 0.40
C LEU A 252 20.60 -7.18 0.41
#